data_AF-A0A200IMN7-F1
#
_entry.id   AF-A0A200IMN7-F1
#
_cell.length_a   1.000
_cell.length_b   1.000
_cell.length_c   1.000
_cell.angle_alpha   90.00
_cell.angle_beta   90.00
_cell.angle_gamma   90.00
#
_symmetry.space_group_name_H-M   'P 1'
#
loop_
_entity.id
_entity.type
_entity.pdbx_description
1 polymer ?
#
loop_
_entity_poly.entity_id
_entity_poly.type
_entity_poly.pdbx_seq_one_letter_code
_entity_poly.pdbx_strand_id
1 'polypeptide(L)'
;MDNGKFTHKSRHKGGILLTALLFVQLLSLMLLLVLENSRTTALFYTKTIETYEARIMSELFHAEFLQNELADQGSRLYNVGKLTYERQGQLLQIECHVKSRRFTFTFLLPEEEPEIDTDDQEK
;
A
#
# COMPACT_ATOMS: atom_id res chain seq x y z
N MET A 1 74.03 -44.68 -7.30
CA MET A 1 74.28 -43.41 -6.60
C MET A 1 73.08 -42.52 -6.78
N ASP A 2 72.43 -42.22 -5.66
CA ASP A 2 71.53 -41.10 -5.31
C ASP A 2 70.44 -40.66 -6.32
N ASN A 3 69.16 -40.87 -6.01
CA ASN A 3 68.31 -40.09 -5.08
C ASN A 3 67.93 -38.73 -5.69
N GLY A 4 66.68 -38.35 -5.88
CA GLY A 4 65.41 -38.98 -5.56
C GLY A 4 64.28 -38.00 -5.88
N LYS A 5 63.12 -38.56 -6.23
CA LYS A 5 61.78 -38.05 -5.89
C LYS A 5 61.47 -36.59 -6.28
N PHE A 6 60.96 -36.41 -7.49
CA PHE A 6 59.99 -35.36 -7.80
C PHE A 6 58.66 -35.66 -7.09
N THR A 7 58.56 -35.38 -5.79
CA THR A 7 57.28 -35.37 -5.08
C THR A 7 56.62 -34.01 -5.25
N HIS A 8 56.00 -33.76 -6.40
CA HIS A 8 54.98 -32.71 -6.48
C HIS A 8 53.69 -33.28 -5.87
N LYS A 9 53.65 -33.31 -4.54
CA LYS A 9 52.52 -33.80 -3.74
C LYS A 9 51.36 -32.82 -3.93
N SER A 10 50.50 -33.08 -4.91
CA SER A 10 49.29 -32.30 -5.19
C SER A 10 48.37 -32.33 -3.96
N ARG A 11 48.47 -31.30 -3.12
CA ARG A 11 47.76 -31.22 -1.85
C ARG A 11 46.99 -29.92 -1.71
N HIS A 12 46.16 -29.59 -2.70
CA HIS A 12 45.14 -28.55 -2.61
C HIS A 12 43.94 -28.92 -3.49
N LYS A 13 43.12 -29.89 -3.06
CA LYS A 13 41.83 -30.22 -3.71
C LYS A 13 40.61 -29.93 -2.83
N GLY A 14 40.78 -29.90 -1.50
CA GLY A 14 39.68 -29.61 -0.56
C GLY A 14 39.24 -28.15 -0.57
N GLY A 15 40.17 -27.19 -0.74
CA GLY A 15 39.84 -25.77 -0.79
C GLY A 15 38.98 -25.38 -1.99
N ILE A 16 39.21 -26.00 -3.15
CA ILE A 16 38.45 -25.73 -4.39
C ILE A 16 37.01 -26.24 -4.26
N LEU A 17 36.81 -27.41 -3.64
CA LEU A 17 35.48 -27.95 -3.41
C LEU A 17 34.71 -27.10 -2.38
N LEU A 18 35.39 -26.66 -1.32
CA LEU A 18 34.79 -25.77 -0.33
C LEU A 18 34.40 -24.40 -0.92
N THR A 19 35.28 -23.78 -1.71
CA THR A 19 34.97 -22.49 -2.35
C THR A 19 33.87 -22.62 -3.39
N ALA A 20 33.84 -23.71 -4.17
CA ALA A 20 32.75 -23.98 -5.10
C ALA A 20 31.41 -24.18 -4.35
N LEU A 21 31.41 -24.92 -3.23
CA LEU A 21 30.22 -25.12 -2.40
C LEU A 21 29.73 -23.80 -1.80
N LEU A 22 30.64 -23.00 -1.23
CA LEU A 22 30.30 -21.68 -0.70
C LEU A 22 29.79 -20.74 -1.79
N PHE A 23 30.37 -20.81 -2.99
CA PHE A 23 29.92 -20.01 -4.13
C PHE A 23 28.50 -20.38 -4.55
N VAL A 24 28.19 -21.68 -4.67
CA VAL A 24 26.83 -22.15 -4.98
C VAL A 24 25.85 -21.72 -3.88
N GLN A 25 26.24 -21.85 -2.61
CA GLN A 25 25.41 -21.41 -1.50
C GLN A 25 25.14 -19.89 -1.55
N LEU A 26 26.17 -19.09 -1.84
CA LEU A 26 26.07 -17.64 -1.93
C LEU A 26 25.19 -17.22 -3.11
N LEU A 27 25.31 -17.88 -4.26
CA LEU A 27 24.43 -17.68 -5.41
C LEU A 27 22.98 -18.03 -5.05
N SER A 28 22.74 -19.14 -4.35
CA SER A 28 21.40 -19.51 -3.91
C SER A 28 20.78 -18.45 -3.00
N LEU A 29 21.56 -17.92 -2.04
CA LEU A 29 21.09 -16.86 -1.15
C LEU A 29 20.80 -15.56 -1.90
N MET A 30 21.65 -15.18 -2.85
CA MET A 30 21.42 -14.00 -3.70
C MET A 30 20.15 -14.15 -4.54
N LEU A 31 19.91 -15.33 -5.12
CA LEU A 31 18.70 -15.60 -5.90
C LEU A 31 17.44 -15.54 -5.03
N LEU A 32 17.48 -16.13 -3.82
CA LEU A 32 16.38 -16.05 -2.87
C LEU A 32 16.09 -14.60 -2.47
N LEU A 33 17.13 -13.81 -2.20
CA LEU A 33 17.00 -12.39 -1.86
C LEU A 33 16.35 -11.59 -2.99
N VAL A 34 16.79 -11.77 -4.23
CA VAL A 34 16.19 -11.09 -5.40
C VAL A 34 14.73 -11.49 -5.57
N LEU A 35 14.41 -12.78 -5.42
CA LEU A 35 13.05 -13.26 -5.54
C LEU A 35 12.14 -12.66 -4.46
N GLU A 36 12.57 -12.67 -3.21
CA GLU A 36 11.81 -12.12 -2.08
C GLU A 36 11.61 -10.61 -2.22
N ASN A 37 12.66 -9.88 -2.61
CA ASN A 37 12.56 -8.45 -2.88
C ASN A 37 11.57 -8.16 -4.01
N SER A 38 11.65 -8.88 -5.12
CA SER A 38 10.73 -8.68 -6.25
C SER A 38 9.26 -8.89 -5.85
N ARG A 39 8.98 -9.95 -5.08
CA ARG A 39 7.64 -10.24 -4.57
C ARG A 39 7.16 -9.14 -3.62
N THR A 40 8.03 -8.70 -2.71
CA THR A 40 7.70 -7.64 -1.75
C THR A 40 7.42 -6.32 -2.46
N THR A 41 8.24 -5.94 -3.44
CA THR A 41 8.03 -4.73 -4.24
C THR A 41 6.73 -4.79 -5.03
N ALA A 42 6.42 -5.92 -5.68
CA ALA A 42 5.17 -6.08 -6.43
C ALA A 42 3.93 -5.97 -5.53
N LEU A 43 4.00 -6.59 -4.34
CA LEU A 43 2.94 -6.48 -3.34
C LEU A 43 2.79 -5.03 -2.88
N PHE A 44 3.89 -4.38 -2.51
CA PHE A 44 3.90 -2.99 -2.05
C PHE A 44 3.31 -2.05 -3.11
N TYR A 45 3.76 -2.16 -4.36
CA TYR A 45 3.25 -1.36 -5.48
C TYR A 45 1.73 -1.48 -5.62
N THR A 46 1.22 -2.72 -5.56
CA THR A 46 -0.23 -2.98 -5.60
C THR A 46 -0.94 -2.35 -4.41
N LYS A 47 -0.41 -2.51 -3.18
CA LYS A 47 -0.99 -1.89 -1.98
C LYS A 47 -1.06 -0.37 -2.12
N THR A 48 0.00 0.22 -2.65
CA THR A 48 0.14 1.67 -2.79
C THR A 48 -0.88 2.20 -3.78
N ILE A 49 -1.04 1.57 -4.96
CA ILE A 49 -2.07 1.96 -5.93
C ILE A 49 -3.47 1.87 -5.30
N GLU A 50 -3.81 0.74 -4.69
CA GLU A 50 -5.14 0.55 -4.09
C GLU A 50 -5.43 1.59 -2.99
N THR A 51 -4.41 1.95 -2.21
CA THR A 51 -4.52 3.00 -1.18
C THR A 51 -4.78 4.36 -1.81
N TYR A 52 -4.06 4.71 -2.89
CA TYR A 52 -4.27 5.97 -3.60
C TYR A 52 -5.64 6.02 -4.29
N GLU A 53 -6.07 4.94 -4.93
CA GLU A 53 -7.41 4.83 -5.53
C GLU A 53 -8.49 5.09 -4.47
N ALA A 54 -8.40 4.43 -3.30
CA ALA A 54 -9.34 4.61 -2.21
C ALA A 54 -9.34 6.03 -1.63
N ARG A 55 -8.15 6.66 -1.53
CA ARG A 55 -8.00 8.04 -1.04
C ARG A 55 -8.59 9.05 -2.02
N ILE A 56 -8.33 8.89 -3.32
CA ILE A 56 -8.88 9.78 -4.35
C ILE A 56 -10.40 9.67 -4.37
N MET A 57 -10.95 8.45 -4.30
CA MET A 57 -12.39 8.24 -4.22
C MET A 57 -13.02 8.97 -3.02
N SER A 58 -12.42 8.86 -1.84
CA SER A 58 -12.98 9.46 -0.63
C SER A 58 -12.91 10.99 -0.65
N GLU A 59 -11.80 11.57 -1.11
CA GLU A 59 -11.66 13.02 -1.27
C GLU A 59 -12.64 13.58 -2.33
N LEU A 60 -12.75 12.90 -3.48
CA LEU A 60 -13.66 13.30 -4.54
C LEU A 60 -15.12 13.25 -4.08
N PHE A 61 -15.50 12.19 -3.34
CA PHE A 61 -16.83 12.09 -2.76
C PHE A 61 -17.08 13.14 -1.68
N HIS A 62 -16.12 13.36 -0.78
CA HIS A 62 -16.24 14.34 0.29
C HIS A 62 -16.46 15.76 -0.26
N ALA A 63 -15.71 16.17 -1.29
CA ALA A 63 -15.89 17.45 -1.95
C ALA A 63 -17.29 17.62 -2.57
N GLU A 64 -17.86 16.54 -3.11
CA GLU A 64 -19.22 16.54 -3.66
C GLU A 64 -20.30 16.53 -2.57
N PHE A 65 -20.05 15.84 -1.46
CA PHE A 65 -20.92 15.80 -0.29
C PHE A 65 -21.06 17.18 0.37
N LEU A 66 -20.01 17.99 0.36
CA LEU A 66 -20.07 19.36 0.87
C LEU A 66 -20.82 20.33 -0.06
N GLN A 67 -20.88 20.03 -1.36
CA GLN A 67 -21.50 20.92 -2.35
C GLN A 67 -22.96 20.59 -2.64
N ASN A 68 -23.39 19.36 -2.37
CA ASN A 68 -24.73 18.90 -2.67
C ASN A 68 -25.40 18.40 -1.39
N GLU A 69 -26.70 18.63 -1.27
CA GLU A 69 -27.51 18.01 -0.22
C GLU A 69 -27.73 16.52 -0.55
N LEU A 70 -26.77 15.70 -0.13
CA LEU A 70 -26.90 14.25 -0.18
C LEU A 70 -27.62 13.73 1.07
N ALA A 71 -28.33 12.61 0.90
CA ALA A 71 -28.89 11.87 2.03
C ALA A 71 -27.78 11.43 2.98
N ASP A 72 -28.10 11.29 4.27
CA ASP A 72 -27.13 10.96 5.33
C ASP A 72 -26.40 9.63 5.12
N GLN A 73 -26.97 8.68 4.38
CA GLN A 73 -26.31 7.42 4.07
C GLN A 73 -26.55 7.03 2.62
N GLY A 74 -25.60 6.30 2.05
CA GLY A 74 -25.75 5.83 0.69
C GLY A 74 -24.53 5.11 0.15
N SER A 75 -24.54 4.96 -1.17
CA SER A 75 -23.45 4.31 -1.88
C SER A 75 -23.26 4.89 -3.27
N ARG A 76 -22.01 4.88 -3.72
CA ARG A 76 -21.61 5.33 -5.04
C ARG A 76 -20.66 4.36 -5.71
N LEU A 77 -20.80 4.20 -7.01
CA LEU A 77 -19.92 3.37 -7.82
C LEU A 77 -18.93 4.25 -8.58
N TYR A 78 -17.65 3.89 -8.49
CA TYR A 78 -16.56 4.47 -9.25
C TYR A 78 -16.00 3.40 -10.20
N ASN A 79 -15.22 3.82 -11.19
CA ASN A 79 -14.54 2.92 -12.12
C ASN A 79 -13.59 1.91 -11.43
N VAL A 80 -13.01 2.31 -10.30
CA VAL A 80 -12.02 1.52 -9.55
C VAL A 80 -12.62 0.75 -8.35
N GLY A 81 -13.87 1.05 -7.95
CA GLY A 81 -14.44 0.45 -6.75
C GLY A 81 -15.81 1.01 -6.36
N LYS A 82 -16.29 0.58 -5.20
CA LYS A 82 -17.56 1.05 -4.61
C LYS A 82 -17.27 1.80 -3.33
N LEU A 83 -17.99 2.89 -3.11
CA LEU A 83 -17.96 3.70 -1.90
C LEU A 83 -19.31 3.57 -1.19
N THR A 84 -19.30 3.40 0.12
CA THR A 84 -20.47 3.52 0.99
C THR A 84 -20.18 4.59 2.02
N TYR A 85 -21.19 5.34 2.44
CA TYR A 85 -21.00 6.44 3.36
C TYR A 85 -22.18 6.56 4.34
N GLU A 86 -21.89 7.16 5.49
CA GLU A 86 -22.84 7.44 6.55
C GLU A 86 -22.42 8.72 7.29
N ARG A 87 -23.37 9.66 7.46
CA ARG A 87 -23.25 10.87 8.27
C ARG A 87 -23.68 10.56 9.69
N GLN A 88 -22.78 10.80 10.63
CA GLN A 88 -22.99 10.65 12.06
C GLN A 88 -22.79 12.03 12.72
N GLY A 89 -23.81 12.88 12.63
CA GLY A 89 -23.74 14.28 13.10
C GLY A 89 -22.76 15.12 12.28
N GLN A 90 -21.68 15.58 12.92
CA GLN A 90 -20.60 16.34 12.28
C GLN A 90 -19.52 15.46 11.63
N LEU A 91 -19.67 14.13 11.69
CA LEU A 91 -18.72 13.20 11.07
C LEU A 91 -19.32 12.56 9.82
N LEU A 92 -18.52 12.54 8.75
CA LEU A 92 -18.81 11.74 7.56
C LEU A 92 -17.88 10.53 7.55
N GLN A 93 -18.44 9.34 7.72
CA GLN A 93 -17.71 8.08 7.58
C GLN A 93 -17.86 7.55 6.16
N ILE A 94 -16.74 7.26 5.51
CA ILE A 94 -16.65 6.76 4.15
C ILE A 94 -15.92 5.43 4.17
N GLU A 95 -16.54 4.38 3.62
CA GLU A 95 -15.91 3.10 3.37
C GLU A 95 -15.73 2.89 1.86
N CYS A 96 -14.49 2.78 1.42
CA CYS A 96 -14.11 2.48 0.05
C CYS A 96 -13.75 1.00 -0.07
N HIS A 97 -14.43 0.31 -0.98
CA HIS A 97 -14.10 -1.05 -1.39
C HIS A 97 -13.41 -1.02 -2.76
N VAL A 98 -12.10 -1.19 -2.76
CA VAL A 98 -11.24 -1.22 -3.95
C VAL A 98 -10.67 -2.61 -4.10
N LYS A 99 -11.05 -3.28 -5.21
CA LYS A 99 -10.71 -4.69 -5.48
C LYS A 99 -11.09 -5.60 -4.31
N SER A 100 -10.11 -6.12 -3.58
CA SER A 100 -10.31 -7.02 -2.43
C SER A 100 -10.03 -6.35 -1.08
N ARG A 101 -9.87 -5.03 -1.04
CA ARG A 101 -9.53 -4.29 0.16
C ARG A 101 -10.56 -3.25 0.51
N ARG A 102 -10.69 -3.03 1.81
CA ARG A 102 -11.57 -2.03 2.41
C ARG A 102 -10.71 -0.98 3.09
N PHE A 103 -11.09 0.27 2.87
CA PHE A 103 -10.46 1.43 3.47
C PHE A 103 -11.55 2.29 4.08
N THR A 104 -11.33 2.75 5.31
CA THR A 104 -12.26 3.65 6.00
C THR A 104 -11.61 5.00 6.17
N PHE A 105 -12.35 6.05 5.86
CA PHE A 105 -11.96 7.44 6.04
C PHE A 105 -13.04 8.15 6.82
N THR A 106 -12.63 9.08 7.67
CA THR A 106 -13.54 9.89 8.47
C THR A 106 -13.19 11.36 8.24
N PHE A 107 -14.20 12.16 7.90
CA PHE A 107 -14.07 13.58 7.66
C PHE A 107 -14.94 14.35 8.66
N LEU A 108 -14.46 15.52 9.08
CA LEU A 108 -15.24 16.48 9.87
C LEU A 108 -15.99 17.38 8.89
N LEU A 109 -17.30 17.46 9.06
CA LEU A 109 -18.16 18.38 8.32
C LEU A 109 -18.10 19.76 9.00
N PRO A 110 -18.07 20.87 8.23
CA PRO A 110 -18.16 22.20 8.79
C PRO A 110 -19.51 22.39 9.51
N GLU A 111 -19.52 23.19 10.57
CA GLU A 111 -20.76 23.60 11.23
C GLU A 111 -21.58 24.46 10.27
N GLU A 112 -22.87 24.15 10.13
CA GLU A 112 -23.82 25.00 9.39
C GLU A 112 -23.87 26.36 10.11
N GLU A 113 -23.40 27.43 9.45
CA GLU A 113 -23.50 28.78 10.00
C GLU A 113 -24.98 29.10 10.22
N PRO A 114 -25.38 29.58 11.42
CA PRO A 114 -26.78 29.91 11.65
C PRO A 114 -27.20 31.03 10.69
N GLU A 115 -28.31 30.83 9.97
CA GLU A 115 -28.98 31.90 9.24
C GLU A 115 -29.26 33.04 10.23
N ILE A 116 -28.56 34.16 10.06
CA ILE A 116 -28.84 35.38 10.82
C ILE A 116 -30.14 35.92 10.24
N ASP A 117 -31.24 35.70 10.95
CA ASP A 117 -32.53 36.32 10.66
C ASP A 117 -32.38 37.85 10.86
N THR A 118 -32.25 38.58 9.74
CA THR A 118 -32.12 40.04 9.73
C THR A 118 -33.46 40.76 9.60
N ASP A 119 -34.61 40.10 9.77
CA ASP A 119 -35.92 40.72 9.49
C ASP A 119 -36.52 41.56 10.64
N ASP A 120 -35.87 41.65 11.80
CA ASP A 120 -36.43 42.28 13.00
C ASP A 120 -35.87 43.68 13.36
N GLN A 121 -35.43 44.50 12.39
CA GLN A 121 -35.05 45.90 12.64
C GLN A 121 -35.66 46.94 11.69
N GLU A 122 -36.98 46.94 11.51
CA GLU A 122 -37.71 48.19 11.18
C GLU A 122 -39.06 48.24 11.90
N LYS A 123 -39.09 48.86 13.09
CA LYS A 123 -40.28 49.60 13.56
C LYS A 123 -39.98 50.66 14.61
#